data_AF-A0A268JD23-F1
#
_entry.id   AF-A0A268JD23-F1
#
_cell.length_a   1.000
_cell.length_b   1.000
_cell.length_c   1.000
_cell.angle_alpha   90.00
_cell.angle_beta   90.00
_cell.angle_gamma   90.00
#
_symmetry.space_group_name_H-M   'P 1'
#
loop_
_entity.id
_entity.type
_entity.pdbx_description
1 polymer ?
#
loop_
_entity_poly.entity_id
_entity_poly.type
_entity_poly.pdbx_seq_one_letter_code
_entity_poly.pdbx_strand_id
1 'polypeptide(L)'
;MKLLLRLHISYYLCLLLFILAIPHQSTDANIFKLILFLLTIGVFIFLCTFYIVLSFDKKIRAVRKYSNMNVGIMCCGIILFLTFGHVIYTKWNIILLPIFLFIILFVASNLLNYKINKVVEELQLDFMKEVKLFYKMGQVLDETPINNAISRLDYMFYAFCIAVFIAEDIFIFVGVVGVILVLSTKYLRALKTEFLKSGFISVRETNLSLGGYYFFYLLSIIWTIFIPNLSTLLVGALSLLGIKIYIRRIAEKVYEEKSGGIR
;
A
#
# COMPACT_ATOMS: atom_id res chain seq x y z
N MET A 1 0.33 0.51 21.43
CA MET A 1 -0.88 1.35 21.25
C MET A 1 -0.63 2.85 21.29
N LYS A 2 0.03 3.42 22.32
CA LYS A 2 0.32 4.87 22.37
C LYS A 2 1.06 5.41 21.13
N LEU A 3 2.02 4.64 20.61
CA LEU A 3 2.74 4.99 19.37
C LEU A 3 1.83 5.00 18.13
N LEU A 4 0.94 4.01 17.98
CA LEU A 4 -0.03 3.93 16.88
C LEU A 4 -0.93 5.18 16.87
N LEU A 5 -1.44 5.57 18.03
CA LEU A 5 -2.28 6.78 18.17
C LEU A 5 -1.50 8.05 17.78
N ARG A 6 -0.24 8.17 18.23
CA ARG A 6 0.62 9.31 17.88
C ARG A 6 0.90 9.40 16.38
N LEU A 7 1.22 8.26 15.75
CA LEU A 7 1.40 8.18 14.30
C LEU A 7 0.11 8.51 13.54
N HIS A 8 -1.05 8.07 14.06
CA HIS A 8 -2.35 8.37 13.47
C HIS A 8 -2.68 9.86 13.49
N ILE A 9 -2.44 10.51 14.64
CA ILE A 9 -2.59 11.97 14.78
C ILE A 9 -1.60 12.69 13.87
N SER A 10 -0.33 12.24 13.85
CA SER A 10 0.70 12.81 12.99
C SER A 10 0.32 12.75 11.50
N TYR A 11 -0.21 11.62 11.03
CA TYR A 11 -0.71 11.47 9.66
C TYR A 11 -1.75 12.53 9.31
N TYR A 12 -2.79 12.67 10.13
CA TYR A 12 -3.87 13.63 9.87
C TYR A 12 -3.42 15.08 10.06
N LEU A 13 -2.48 15.35 10.96
CA LEU A 13 -1.89 16.68 11.12
C LEU A 13 -1.11 17.09 9.86
N CYS A 14 -0.29 16.19 9.31
CA CYS A 14 0.46 16.44 8.08
C CYS A 14 -0.49 16.70 6.90
N LEU A 15 -1.55 15.89 6.79
CA LEU A 15 -2.57 16.02 5.75
C LEU A 15 -3.33 17.35 5.87
N LEU A 16 -3.69 17.77 7.09
CA LEU A 16 -4.34 19.06 7.33
C LEU A 16 -3.44 20.24 6.95
N LEU A 17 -2.18 20.23 7.40
CA LEU A 17 -1.21 21.27 7.06
C LEU A 17 -0.99 21.33 5.53
N PHE A 18 -0.98 20.17 4.86
CA PHE A 18 -0.88 20.13 3.40
C PHE A 18 -2.08 20.80 2.74
N ILE A 19 -3.30 20.48 3.19
CA ILE A 19 -4.53 21.11 2.69
C ILE A 19 -4.48 22.63 2.85
N LEU A 20 -4.10 23.12 4.03
CA LEU A 20 -3.98 24.55 4.31
C LEU A 20 -2.90 25.24 3.46
N ALA A 21 -1.88 24.51 3.02
CA ALA A 21 -0.83 25.05 2.16
C ALA A 21 -1.20 25.09 0.66
N ILE A 22 -2.32 24.48 0.24
CA ILE A 22 -2.75 24.44 -1.17
C ILE A 22 -2.88 25.84 -1.80
N PRO A 23 -3.51 26.84 -1.17
CA PRO A 23 -3.70 28.18 -1.76
C PRO A 23 -2.40 28.95 -2.02
N HIS A 24 -1.31 28.57 -1.35
CA HIS A 24 -0.05 29.31 -1.41
C HIS A 24 0.82 28.81 -2.56
N GLN A 25 1.14 29.69 -3.51
CA GLN A 25 1.89 29.35 -4.73
C GLN A 25 3.37 29.78 -4.72
N SER A 26 3.89 30.28 -3.61
CA SER A 26 5.32 30.64 -3.52
C SER A 26 6.23 29.41 -3.60
N THR A 27 7.49 29.61 -4.00
CA THR A 27 8.52 28.56 -4.04
C THR A 27 8.66 27.87 -2.67
N ASP A 28 8.70 28.65 -1.60
CA ASP A 28 8.77 28.12 -0.22
C ASP A 28 7.55 27.27 0.14
N ALA A 29 6.35 27.69 -0.28
CA ALA A 29 5.13 26.92 -0.07
C ALA A 29 5.12 25.60 -0.86
N ASN A 30 5.70 25.58 -2.06
CA ASN A 30 5.85 24.35 -2.85
C ASN A 30 6.85 23.38 -2.21
N ILE A 31 7.99 23.87 -1.70
CA ILE A 31 8.94 23.06 -0.94
C ILE A 31 8.28 22.49 0.32
N PHE A 32 7.54 23.32 1.05
CA PHE A 32 6.82 22.89 2.25
C PHE A 32 5.75 21.82 1.93
N LYS A 33 4.98 22.00 0.86
CA LYS A 33 4.02 21.00 0.35
C LYS A 33 4.71 19.68 0.02
N LEU A 34 5.88 19.71 -0.63
CA LEU A 34 6.65 18.50 -0.95
C LEU A 34 7.11 17.77 0.32
N ILE A 35 7.63 18.50 1.31
CA ILE A 35 8.03 17.92 2.60
C ILE A 35 6.83 17.26 3.28
N LEU A 36 5.68 17.94 3.34
CA LEU A 36 4.45 17.40 3.93
C LEU A 36 3.92 16.20 3.15
N PHE A 37 4.02 16.19 1.83
CA PHE A 37 3.66 15.05 0.99
C PHE A 37 4.49 13.81 1.35
N LEU A 38 5.81 13.95 1.39
CA LEU A 38 6.74 12.87 1.74
C LEU A 38 6.52 12.38 3.17
N LEU A 39 6.34 13.31 4.11
CA LEU A 39 6.10 12.98 5.52
C LEU A 39 4.78 12.23 5.69
N THR A 40 3.71 12.67 5.02
CA THR A 40 2.39 12.02 5.08
C THR A 40 2.47 10.59 4.55
N ILE A 41 3.14 10.37 3.42
CA ILE A 41 3.35 9.03 2.86
C ILE A 41 4.22 8.17 3.79
N GLY A 42 5.31 8.73 4.33
CA GLY A 42 6.18 8.01 5.26
C GLY A 42 5.42 7.54 6.51
N VAL A 43 4.68 8.43 7.16
CA VAL A 43 3.86 8.10 8.34
C VAL A 43 2.77 7.08 7.97
N PHE A 44 2.13 7.21 6.81
CA PHE A 44 1.14 6.24 6.31
C PHE A 44 1.75 4.84 6.15
N ILE A 45 2.94 4.72 5.58
CA ILE A 45 3.65 3.43 5.43
C ILE A 45 3.89 2.81 6.81
N PHE A 46 4.39 3.59 7.78
CA PHE A 46 4.58 3.10 9.15
C PHE A 46 3.27 2.62 9.79
N LEU A 47 2.18 3.39 9.64
CA LEU A 47 0.87 3.00 10.13
C LEU A 47 0.37 1.71 9.48
N CYS A 48 0.52 1.57 8.17
CA CYS A 48 0.17 0.35 7.44
C CYS A 48 0.90 -0.87 8.01
N THR A 49 2.20 -0.76 8.30
CA THR A 49 2.97 -1.85 8.93
C THR A 49 2.36 -2.29 10.25
N PHE A 50 1.95 -1.35 11.11
CA PHE A 50 1.27 -1.68 12.37
C PHE A 50 -0.09 -2.35 12.13
N TYR A 51 -0.91 -1.80 11.24
CA TYR A 51 -2.24 -2.36 10.94
C TYR A 51 -2.15 -3.74 10.27
N ILE A 52 -1.11 -4.02 9.48
CA ILE A 52 -0.87 -5.34 8.89
C ILE A 52 -0.62 -6.39 9.98
N VAL A 53 0.22 -6.07 10.97
CA VAL A 53 0.51 -6.95 12.11
C VAL A 53 -0.75 -7.16 12.95
N LEU A 54 -1.51 -6.10 13.27
CA LEU A 54 -2.76 -6.22 14.02
C LEU A 54 -3.83 -7.03 13.27
N SER A 55 -3.85 -6.95 11.94
CA SER A 55 -4.77 -7.71 11.09
C SER A 55 -4.35 -9.17 10.90
N PHE A 56 -3.20 -9.56 11.46
CA PHE A 56 -2.65 -10.90 11.32
C PHE A 56 -3.25 -11.90 12.33
N ASP A 57 -3.64 -11.43 13.52
CA ASP A 57 -4.22 -12.32 14.52
C ASP A 57 -5.60 -12.85 14.05
N LYS A 58 -5.62 -14.15 13.69
CA LYS A 58 -6.83 -14.85 13.23
C LYS A 58 -7.93 -14.94 14.30
N LYS A 59 -7.65 -14.69 15.58
CA LYS A 59 -8.67 -14.73 16.65
C LYS A 59 -9.68 -13.59 16.51
N ILE A 60 -9.40 -12.55 15.73
CA ILE A 60 -10.19 -11.31 15.75
C ILE A 60 -10.53 -10.80 14.34
N ARG A 61 -11.52 -11.45 13.70
CA ARG A 61 -12.05 -11.03 12.40
C ARG A 61 -12.50 -9.55 12.39
N ALA A 62 -12.96 -9.04 13.53
CA ALA A 62 -13.37 -7.64 13.71
C ALA A 62 -12.20 -6.64 13.60
N VAL A 63 -11.06 -6.89 14.25
CA VAL A 63 -9.87 -6.01 14.18
C VAL A 63 -9.33 -5.95 12.76
N ARG A 64 -9.31 -7.08 12.05
CA ARG A 64 -8.94 -7.12 10.63
C ARG A 64 -9.87 -6.26 9.77
N LYS A 65 -11.20 -6.38 9.97
CA LYS A 65 -12.19 -5.57 9.22
C LYS A 65 -11.98 -4.08 9.50
N TYR A 66 -11.89 -3.68 10.77
CA TYR A 66 -11.73 -2.28 11.14
C TYR A 66 -10.39 -1.70 10.70
N SER A 67 -9.30 -2.46 10.81
CA SER A 67 -7.97 -2.04 10.35
C SER A 67 -7.93 -1.83 8.85
N ASN A 68 -8.51 -2.75 8.06
CA ASN A 68 -8.61 -2.60 6.61
C ASN A 68 -9.47 -1.39 6.21
N MET A 69 -10.62 -1.18 6.88
CA MET A 69 -11.45 0.01 6.64
C MET A 69 -10.68 1.29 6.98
N ASN A 70 -9.91 1.29 8.07
CA ASN A 70 -9.15 2.46 8.49
C ASN A 70 -8.03 2.79 7.50
N VAL A 71 -7.29 1.77 7.04
CA VAL A 71 -6.28 1.92 5.98
C VAL A 71 -6.93 2.41 4.67
N GLY A 72 -8.11 1.91 4.33
CA GLY A 72 -8.88 2.39 3.17
C GLY A 72 -9.24 3.88 3.26
N ILE A 73 -9.71 4.35 4.43
CA ILE A 73 -10.02 5.76 4.67
C ILE A 73 -8.76 6.63 4.56
N MET A 74 -7.65 6.20 5.16
CA MET A 74 -6.38 6.92 5.06
C MET A 74 -5.90 6.98 3.60
N CYS A 75 -5.94 5.86 2.87
CA CYS A 75 -5.58 5.83 1.45
C CYS A 75 -6.48 6.77 0.61
N CYS A 76 -7.79 6.79 0.89
CA CYS A 76 -8.72 7.72 0.26
C CYS A 76 -8.32 9.19 0.53
N GLY A 77 -7.89 9.51 1.75
CA GLY A 77 -7.34 10.82 2.09
C GLY A 77 -6.10 11.20 1.29
N ILE A 78 -5.14 10.27 1.14
CA ILE A 78 -3.95 10.48 0.28
C ILE A 78 -4.38 10.82 -1.14
N ILE A 79 -5.28 10.02 -1.73
CA ILE A 79 -5.70 10.22 -3.12
C ILE A 79 -6.45 11.55 -3.26
N LEU A 80 -7.45 11.79 -2.40
CA LEU A 80 -8.29 12.99 -2.48
C LEU A 80 -7.49 14.28 -2.28
N PHE A 81 -6.59 14.33 -1.29
CA PHE A 81 -5.92 15.58 -0.91
C PHE A 81 -4.53 15.72 -1.51
N LEU A 82 -3.69 14.68 -1.47
CA LEU A 82 -2.32 14.79 -1.96
C LEU A 82 -2.24 14.74 -3.48
N THR A 83 -3.11 13.98 -4.16
CA THR A 83 -3.10 13.90 -5.63
C THR A 83 -4.13 14.79 -6.32
N PHE A 84 -5.35 14.89 -5.78
CA PHE A 84 -6.41 15.71 -6.40
C PHE A 84 -6.66 17.05 -5.70
N GLY A 85 -6.11 17.29 -4.51
CA GLY A 85 -6.45 18.47 -3.70
C GLY A 85 -6.19 19.79 -4.41
N HIS A 86 -5.05 19.91 -5.11
CA HIS A 86 -4.74 21.11 -5.90
C HIS A 86 -5.73 21.31 -7.04
N VAL A 87 -6.09 20.24 -7.76
CA VAL A 87 -7.05 20.28 -8.88
C VAL A 87 -8.44 20.71 -8.40
N ILE A 88 -8.89 20.13 -7.29
CA ILE A 88 -10.16 20.46 -6.64
C ILE A 88 -10.16 21.94 -6.24
N TYR A 89 -9.09 22.42 -5.59
CA TYR A 89 -8.99 23.81 -5.20
C TYR A 89 -8.99 24.75 -6.41
N THR A 90 -8.19 24.49 -7.46
CA THR A 90 -8.13 25.36 -8.64
C THR A 90 -9.47 25.46 -9.38
N LYS A 91 -10.27 24.40 -9.38
CA LYS A 91 -11.56 24.38 -10.09
C LYS A 91 -12.68 25.08 -9.32
N TRP A 92 -12.66 24.99 -8.00
CA TRP A 92 -13.77 25.47 -7.15
C TRP A 92 -13.42 26.72 -6.34
N ASN A 93 -12.14 27.05 -6.19
CA ASN A 93 -11.58 28.14 -5.39
C ASN A 93 -12.09 28.21 -3.94
N ILE A 94 -12.52 27.08 -3.38
CA ILE A 94 -13.11 26.98 -2.04
C ILE A 94 -12.27 26.02 -1.21
N ILE A 95 -11.47 26.57 -0.29
CA ILE A 95 -10.63 25.78 0.63
C ILE A 95 -11.45 25.07 1.72
N LEU A 96 -12.64 25.60 2.04
CA LEU A 96 -13.55 25.02 3.02
C LEU A 96 -14.04 23.62 2.63
N LEU A 97 -14.15 23.32 1.33
CA LEU A 97 -14.60 22.02 0.83
C LEU A 97 -13.59 20.90 1.17
N PRO A 98 -12.29 21.02 0.83
CA PRO A 98 -11.25 20.10 1.30
C PRO A 98 -11.21 19.94 2.83
N ILE A 99 -11.35 21.04 3.59
CA ILE A 99 -11.35 21.00 5.06
C ILE A 99 -12.54 20.20 5.59
N PHE A 100 -13.73 20.40 5.03
CA PHE A 100 -14.93 19.67 5.44
C PHE A 100 -14.80 18.16 5.15
N LEU A 101 -14.32 17.80 3.95
CA LEU A 101 -14.04 16.40 3.60
C LEU A 101 -12.98 15.78 4.53
N PHE A 102 -11.95 16.55 4.89
CA PHE A 102 -10.93 16.12 5.85
C PHE A 102 -11.54 15.80 7.21
N ILE A 103 -12.41 16.66 7.75
CA ILE A 103 -13.06 16.44 9.05
C ILE A 103 -13.86 15.13 9.04
N ILE A 104 -14.61 14.86 7.97
CA ILE A 104 -15.38 13.60 7.84
C ILE A 104 -14.45 12.39 7.89
N LEU A 105 -13.37 12.40 7.10
CA LEU A 105 -12.41 11.29 7.06
C LEU A 105 -11.69 11.12 8.41
N PHE A 106 -11.29 12.22 9.04
CA PHE A 106 -10.65 12.22 10.36
C PHE A 106 -11.55 11.62 11.45
N VAL A 107 -12.81 12.02 11.52
CA VAL A 107 -13.76 11.50 12.51
C VAL A 107 -14.04 10.01 12.26
N ALA A 108 -14.31 9.62 11.02
CA ALA A 108 -14.56 8.23 10.66
C ALA A 108 -13.36 7.33 11.01
N SER A 109 -12.14 7.80 10.73
CA SER A 109 -10.90 7.08 10.99
C SER A 109 -10.61 6.95 12.49
N ASN A 110 -10.81 8.02 13.28
CA ASN A 110 -10.65 7.96 14.74
C ASN A 110 -11.66 7.04 15.41
N LEU A 111 -12.91 7.01 14.93
CA LEU A 111 -13.92 6.07 15.43
C LEU A 111 -13.51 4.61 15.20
N LEU A 112 -12.92 4.31 14.03
CA LEU A 112 -12.37 2.98 13.76
C LEU A 112 -11.15 2.68 14.64
N ASN A 113 -10.25 3.64 14.80
CA ASN A 113 -9.06 3.47 15.63
C ASN A 113 -9.41 3.22 17.11
N TYR A 114 -10.42 3.92 17.64
CA TYR A 114 -10.97 3.68 18.97
C TYR A 114 -11.52 2.25 19.12
N LYS A 115 -12.31 1.78 18.13
CA LYS A 115 -12.81 0.39 18.13
C LYS A 115 -11.68 -0.63 18.08
N ILE A 116 -10.63 -0.39 17.30
CA ILE A 116 -9.45 -1.26 17.25
C ILE A 116 -8.76 -1.30 18.61
N ASN A 117 -8.49 -0.13 19.22
CA ASN A 117 -7.83 -0.04 20.51
C ASN A 117 -8.57 -0.82 21.59
N LYS A 118 -9.90 -0.64 21.67
CA LYS A 118 -10.74 -1.33 22.66
C LYS A 118 -10.61 -2.86 22.54
N VAL A 119 -10.69 -3.39 21.32
CA VAL A 119 -10.60 -4.84 21.10
C VAL A 119 -9.18 -5.37 21.38
N VAL A 120 -8.14 -4.60 21.05
CA VAL A 120 -6.74 -4.97 21.33
C VAL A 120 -6.45 -4.99 22.84
N GLU A 121 -7.00 -4.03 23.59
CA GLU A 121 -6.88 -3.96 25.05
C GLU A 121 -7.64 -5.11 25.74
N GLU A 122 -8.87 -5.41 25.30
CA GLU A 122 -9.68 -6.52 25.83
C GLU A 122 -8.99 -7.88 25.66
N LEU A 123 -8.19 -8.05 24.60
CA LEU A 123 -7.56 -9.32 24.25
C LEU A 123 -6.09 -9.43 24.67
N GLN A 124 -5.55 -8.41 25.35
CA GLN A 124 -4.15 -8.36 25.82
C GLN A 124 -3.14 -8.79 24.75
N LEU A 125 -3.33 -8.29 23.53
CA LEU A 125 -2.53 -8.67 22.37
C LEU A 125 -1.07 -8.21 22.53
N ASP A 126 -0.14 -9.17 22.62
CA ASP A 126 1.29 -8.89 22.61
C ASP A 126 1.78 -8.67 21.17
N PHE A 127 1.90 -7.40 20.80
CA PHE A 127 2.37 -6.98 19.47
C PHE A 127 3.75 -7.56 19.13
N MET A 128 4.65 -7.72 20.09
CA MET A 128 6.00 -8.24 19.84
C MET A 128 5.95 -9.73 19.45
N LYS A 129 5.03 -10.47 20.06
CA LYS A 129 4.79 -11.88 19.72
C LYS A 129 4.24 -12.03 18.30
N GLU A 130 3.30 -11.18 17.90
CA GLU A 130 2.74 -11.16 16.54
C GLU A 130 3.77 -10.77 15.48
N VAL A 131 4.63 -9.78 15.76
CA VAL A 131 5.74 -9.42 14.86
C VAL A 131 6.71 -10.59 14.67
N LYS A 132 7.10 -11.26 15.75
CA LYS A 132 7.98 -12.45 15.68
C LYS A 132 7.36 -13.57 14.87
N LEU A 133 6.04 -13.77 15.02
CA LEU A 133 5.31 -14.79 14.25
C LEU A 133 5.28 -14.43 12.76
N PHE A 134 4.95 -13.17 12.41
CA PHE A 134 4.98 -12.69 11.03
C PHE A 134 6.37 -12.84 10.39
N TYR A 135 7.43 -12.52 11.14
CA TYR A 135 8.81 -12.68 10.69
C TYR A 135 9.15 -14.16 10.39
N LYS A 136 8.84 -15.08 11.31
CA LYS A 136 9.05 -16.52 11.10
C LYS A 136 8.31 -17.05 9.88
N MET A 137 7.12 -16.53 9.60
CA MET A 137 6.35 -16.92 8.42
C MET A 137 6.98 -16.44 7.12
N GLY A 138 7.57 -15.24 7.13
CA GLY A 138 8.42 -14.75 6.04
C GLY A 138 9.62 -15.67 5.80
N GLN A 139 10.32 -16.07 6.86
CA GLN A 139 11.49 -16.95 6.76
C GLN A 139 11.18 -18.31 6.11
N VAL A 140 9.97 -18.83 6.32
CA VAL A 140 9.54 -20.08 5.67
C VAL A 140 9.50 -19.96 4.15
N LEU A 141 9.26 -18.75 3.61
CA LEU A 141 9.29 -18.51 2.17
C LEU A 141 10.72 -18.37 1.62
N ASP A 142 11.72 -18.04 2.45
CA ASP A 142 13.10 -17.84 1.98
C ASP A 142 13.69 -19.09 1.33
N GLU A 143 13.26 -20.27 1.78
CA GLU A 143 13.65 -21.58 1.25
C GLU A 143 12.92 -21.95 -0.06
N THR A 144 12.00 -21.11 -0.54
CA THR A 144 11.15 -21.42 -1.70
C THR A 144 11.52 -20.60 -2.94
N PRO A 145 11.27 -21.12 -4.16
CA PRO A 145 11.47 -20.37 -5.41
C PRO A 145 10.65 -19.07 -5.49
N ILE A 146 9.60 -18.96 -4.68
CA ILE A 146 8.74 -17.77 -4.58
C ILE A 146 9.55 -16.55 -4.13
N ASN A 147 10.49 -16.70 -3.18
CA ASN A 147 11.26 -15.57 -2.66
C ASN A 147 12.10 -14.90 -3.75
N ASN A 148 12.88 -15.70 -4.49
CA ASN A 148 13.68 -15.17 -5.60
C ASN A 148 12.81 -14.50 -6.68
N ALA A 149 11.65 -15.08 -6.99
CA ALA A 149 10.75 -14.49 -7.96
C ALA A 149 10.16 -13.15 -7.48
N ILE A 150 9.70 -13.05 -6.23
CA ILE A 150 9.12 -11.80 -5.71
C ILE A 150 10.18 -10.72 -5.51
N SER A 151 11.38 -11.04 -5.02
CA SER A 151 12.46 -10.05 -4.87
C SER A 151 12.83 -9.43 -6.22
N ARG A 152 12.86 -10.23 -7.30
CA ARG A 152 13.16 -9.73 -8.65
C ARG A 152 12.06 -8.84 -9.19
N LEU A 153 10.80 -9.17 -8.92
CA LEU A 153 9.67 -8.30 -9.26
C LEU A 153 9.67 -7.00 -8.44
N ASP A 154 10.10 -7.03 -7.17
CA ASP A 154 10.27 -5.83 -6.34
C ASP A 154 11.39 -4.93 -6.88
N TYR A 155 12.52 -5.49 -7.34
CA TYR A 155 13.56 -4.71 -8.02
C TYR A 155 13.07 -4.04 -9.31
N MET A 156 12.23 -4.72 -10.09
CA MET A 156 11.60 -4.12 -11.27
C MET A 156 10.63 -3.00 -10.89
N PHE A 157 9.89 -3.15 -9.80
CA PHE A 157 9.04 -2.09 -9.28
C PHE A 157 9.85 -0.88 -8.79
N TYR A 158 11.02 -1.09 -8.19
CA TYR A 158 11.92 0.03 -7.88
C TYR A 158 12.41 0.74 -9.14
N ALA A 159 12.75 0.00 -10.20
CA ALA A 159 13.10 0.59 -11.49
C ALA A 159 11.92 1.40 -12.09
N PHE A 160 10.69 0.90 -11.95
CA PHE A 160 9.48 1.65 -12.32
C PHE A 160 9.36 2.96 -11.53
N CYS A 161 9.53 2.91 -10.21
CA CYS A 161 9.48 4.11 -9.38
C CYS A 161 10.51 5.15 -9.84
N ILE A 162 11.76 4.73 -10.08
CA ILE A 162 12.82 5.60 -10.60
C ILE A 162 12.41 6.20 -11.95
N ALA A 163 11.83 5.40 -12.84
CA ALA A 163 11.34 5.89 -14.13
C ALA A 163 10.26 6.96 -13.98
N VAL A 164 9.32 6.82 -13.04
CA VAL A 164 8.31 7.86 -12.78
C VAL A 164 8.93 9.20 -12.33
N PHE A 165 10.07 9.17 -11.64
CA PHE A 165 10.76 10.38 -11.18
C PHE A 165 11.68 11.01 -12.23
N ILE A 166 12.32 10.21 -13.07
CA ILE A 166 13.39 10.66 -13.98
C ILE A 166 12.91 10.79 -15.42
N ALA A 167 11.94 9.98 -15.85
CA ALA A 167 11.45 10.03 -17.21
C ALA A 167 10.55 11.27 -17.39
N GLU A 168 11.17 12.37 -17.79
CA GLU A 168 10.47 13.58 -18.22
C GLU A 168 9.72 13.35 -19.55
N ASP A 169 10.22 12.41 -20.36
CA ASP A 169 9.66 12.04 -21.66
C ASP A 169 8.85 10.73 -21.58
N ILE A 170 7.63 10.76 -22.14
CA ILE A 170 6.69 9.63 -22.13
C ILE A 170 7.21 8.41 -22.91
N PHE A 171 7.98 8.61 -23.99
CA PHE A 171 8.55 7.51 -24.77
C PHE A 171 9.62 6.76 -23.97
N ILE A 172 10.42 7.48 -23.19
CA ILE A 172 11.39 6.88 -22.26
C ILE A 172 10.65 6.08 -21.19
N PHE A 173 9.59 6.66 -20.61
CA PHE A 173 8.77 5.98 -19.61
C PHE A 173 8.14 4.68 -20.14
N VAL A 174 7.51 4.74 -21.32
CA VAL A 174 6.92 3.58 -22.00
C VAL A 174 7.97 2.52 -22.29
N GLY A 175 9.16 2.93 -22.74
CA GLY A 175 10.29 2.03 -22.98
C GLY A 175 10.68 1.26 -21.72
N VAL A 176 10.83 1.95 -20.58
CA VAL A 176 11.17 1.30 -19.30
C VAL A 176 10.07 0.34 -18.85
N VAL A 177 8.80 0.74 -18.93
CA VAL A 177 7.66 -0.15 -18.60
C VAL A 177 7.66 -1.38 -19.50
N GLY A 178 7.93 -1.22 -20.81
CA GLY A 178 8.06 -2.32 -21.76
C GLY A 178 9.16 -3.32 -21.36
N VAL A 179 10.35 -2.83 -20.99
CA VAL A 179 11.45 -3.67 -20.50
C VAL A 179 11.06 -4.41 -19.22
N ILE A 180 10.40 -3.74 -18.27
CA ILE A 180 9.89 -4.35 -17.04
C ILE A 180 8.91 -5.49 -17.35
N LEU A 181 7.97 -5.27 -18.27
CA LEU A 181 6.99 -6.28 -18.66
C LEU A 181 7.65 -7.50 -19.32
N VAL A 182 8.64 -7.29 -20.19
CA VAL A 182 9.39 -8.39 -20.82
C VAL A 182 10.16 -9.19 -19.78
N LEU A 183 10.95 -8.52 -18.93
CA LEU A 183 11.78 -9.19 -17.93
C LEU A 183 10.96 -9.89 -16.85
N SER A 184 9.83 -9.32 -16.44
CA SER A 184 8.94 -9.88 -15.42
C SER A 184 8.34 -11.22 -15.83
N THR A 185 8.16 -11.49 -17.14
CA THR A 185 7.56 -12.73 -17.67
C THR A 185 8.21 -13.99 -17.13
N LYS A 186 9.55 -14.00 -17.00
CA LYS A 186 10.28 -15.15 -16.45
C LYS A 186 9.88 -15.46 -15.01
N TYR A 187 9.80 -14.42 -14.18
CA TYR A 187 9.50 -14.53 -12.75
C TYR A 187 8.01 -14.80 -12.49
N LEU A 188 7.14 -14.20 -13.30
CA LEU A 188 5.70 -14.44 -13.27
C LEU A 188 5.35 -15.89 -13.64
N ARG A 189 6.06 -16.48 -14.61
CA ARG A 189 5.92 -17.92 -14.92
C ARG A 189 6.37 -18.81 -13.76
N ALA A 190 7.48 -18.47 -13.11
CA ALA A 190 7.93 -19.21 -11.93
C ALA A 190 6.88 -19.16 -10.80
N LEU A 191 6.32 -17.98 -10.51
CA LEU A 191 5.23 -17.82 -9.54
C LEU A 191 3.98 -18.59 -9.93
N LYS A 192 3.60 -18.59 -11.22
CA LYS A 192 2.46 -19.36 -11.71
C LYS A 192 2.62 -20.85 -11.38
N THR A 193 3.80 -21.41 -11.65
CA THR A 193 4.08 -22.83 -11.38
C THR A 193 3.99 -23.13 -9.88
N GLU A 194 4.60 -22.29 -9.04
CA GLU A 194 4.56 -22.49 -7.58
C GLU A 194 3.14 -22.32 -7.01
N PHE A 195 2.37 -21.34 -7.48
CA PHE A 195 0.98 -21.13 -7.03
C PHE A 195 0.11 -22.34 -7.36
N LEU A 196 0.21 -22.86 -8.57
CA LEU A 196 -0.53 -24.05 -9.00
C LEU A 196 -0.06 -25.32 -8.27
N LYS A 197 1.25 -25.46 -8.06
CA LYS A 197 1.84 -26.60 -7.33
C LYS A 197 1.42 -26.62 -5.86
N SER A 198 1.29 -25.44 -5.24
CA SER A 198 0.92 -25.32 -3.83
C SER A 198 -0.50 -25.82 -3.54
N GLY A 199 -1.40 -25.86 -4.53
CA GLY A 199 -2.81 -26.25 -4.35
C GLY A 199 -3.65 -25.26 -3.53
N PHE A 200 -3.04 -24.24 -2.92
CA PHE A 200 -3.73 -23.25 -2.07
C PHE A 200 -4.41 -22.11 -2.84
N ILE A 201 -4.12 -21.99 -4.13
CA ILE A 201 -4.63 -20.91 -4.99
C ILE A 201 -5.22 -21.54 -6.26
N SER A 202 -6.43 -21.11 -6.62
CA SER A 202 -7.08 -21.61 -7.83
C SER A 202 -6.41 -21.11 -9.12
N VAL A 203 -6.64 -21.83 -10.23
CA VAL A 203 -6.17 -21.42 -11.56
C VAL A 203 -6.70 -20.02 -11.92
N ARG A 204 -7.95 -19.73 -11.55
CA ARG A 204 -8.59 -18.43 -11.83
C ARG A 204 -7.93 -17.30 -11.04
N GLU A 205 -7.70 -17.48 -9.74
CA GLU A 205 -7.00 -16.50 -8.89
C GLU A 205 -5.56 -16.25 -9.38
N THR A 206 -4.86 -17.32 -9.76
CA THR A 206 -3.50 -17.23 -10.32
C THR A 206 -3.50 -16.38 -11.58
N ASN A 207 -4.34 -16.71 -12.56
CA ASN A 207 -4.41 -15.94 -13.81
C ASN A 207 -4.87 -14.50 -13.58
N LEU A 208 -5.76 -14.24 -12.61
CA LEU A 208 -6.22 -12.90 -12.29
C LEU A 208 -5.10 -12.05 -11.66
N SER A 209 -4.27 -12.60 -10.77
CA SER A 209 -3.11 -11.84 -10.24
C SER A 209 -2.07 -11.52 -11.32
N LEU A 210 -1.77 -12.46 -12.19
CA LEU A 210 -0.82 -12.26 -13.28
C LEU A 210 -1.37 -11.27 -14.31
N GLY A 211 -2.64 -11.40 -14.69
CA GLY A 211 -3.31 -10.45 -15.58
C GLY A 211 -3.37 -9.05 -14.97
N GLY A 212 -3.66 -8.94 -13.67
CA GLY A 212 -3.63 -7.70 -12.92
C GLY A 212 -2.26 -7.03 -12.94
N TYR A 213 -1.18 -7.80 -12.79
CA TYR A 213 0.18 -7.28 -12.87
C TYR A 213 0.42 -6.55 -14.21
N TYR A 214 0.14 -7.22 -15.34
CA TYR A 214 0.31 -6.61 -16.66
C TYR A 214 -0.64 -5.43 -16.86
N PHE A 215 -1.91 -5.57 -16.47
CA PHE A 215 -2.92 -4.55 -16.62
C PHE A 215 -2.53 -3.23 -15.93
N PHE A 216 -2.06 -3.29 -14.68
CA PHE A 216 -1.72 -2.08 -13.93
C PHE A 216 -0.47 -1.36 -14.47
N TYR A 217 0.51 -2.09 -15.00
CA TYR A 217 1.65 -1.47 -15.68
C TYR A 217 1.26 -0.83 -17.03
N LEU A 218 0.36 -1.44 -17.78
CA LEU A 218 -0.16 -0.82 -19.01
C LEU A 218 -1.06 0.38 -18.68
N LEU A 219 -1.87 0.27 -17.63
CA LEU A 219 -2.71 1.36 -17.15
C LEU A 219 -1.88 2.53 -16.65
N SER A 220 -0.71 2.29 -16.03
CA SER A 220 0.16 3.38 -15.57
C SER A 220 0.69 4.23 -16.73
N ILE A 221 0.97 3.64 -17.90
CA ILE A 221 1.30 4.40 -19.12
C ILE A 221 0.16 5.36 -19.48
N ILE A 222 -1.05 4.83 -19.61
CA ILE A 222 -2.25 5.62 -19.95
C ILE A 222 -2.45 6.71 -18.89
N TRP A 223 -2.30 6.35 -17.62
CA TRP A 223 -2.45 7.26 -16.50
C TRP A 223 -1.46 8.41 -16.56
N THR A 224 -0.18 8.15 -16.83
CA THR A 224 0.85 9.18 -16.97
C THR A 224 0.58 10.14 -18.12
N ILE A 225 0.03 9.65 -19.24
CA ILE A 225 -0.35 10.51 -20.38
C ILE A 225 -1.40 11.55 -19.97
N PHE A 226 -2.41 11.15 -19.20
CA PHE A 226 -3.50 12.05 -18.79
C PHE A 226 -3.19 12.84 -17.52
N ILE A 227 -2.41 12.26 -16.61
CA ILE A 227 -2.13 12.78 -15.27
C ILE A 227 -0.64 12.51 -14.95
N PRO A 228 0.30 13.32 -15.48
CA PRO A 228 1.74 13.14 -15.29
C PRO A 228 2.17 13.64 -13.91
N ASN A 229 1.72 12.94 -12.86
CA ASN A 229 2.10 13.23 -11.48
C ASN A 229 2.41 11.94 -10.70
N LEU A 230 2.80 12.12 -9.44
CA LEU A 230 3.21 11.04 -8.53
C LEU A 230 2.12 9.98 -8.28
N SER A 231 0.85 10.24 -8.64
CA SER A 231 -0.20 9.22 -8.56
C SER A 231 0.05 8.02 -9.48
N THR A 232 0.87 8.18 -10.53
CA THR A 232 1.36 7.08 -11.37
C THR A 232 2.03 5.96 -10.54
N LEU A 233 2.73 6.32 -9.46
CA LEU A 233 3.34 5.35 -8.54
C LEU A 233 2.29 4.45 -7.88
N LEU A 234 1.13 5.01 -7.52
CA LEU A 234 0.03 4.25 -6.91
C LEU A 234 -0.53 3.24 -7.90
N VAL A 235 -0.74 3.64 -9.16
CA VAL A 235 -1.23 2.74 -10.22
C VAL A 235 -0.23 1.60 -10.45
N GLY A 236 1.06 1.90 -10.55
CA GLY A 236 2.09 0.88 -10.69
C GLY A 236 2.20 -0.06 -9.49
N ALA A 237 2.05 0.45 -8.26
CA ALA A 237 2.11 -0.37 -7.04
C ALA A 237 1.01 -1.43 -6.98
N LEU A 238 -0.15 -1.17 -7.58
CA LEU A 238 -1.26 -2.13 -7.65
C LEU A 238 -0.90 -3.40 -8.44
N SER A 239 0.08 -3.34 -9.34
CA SER A 239 0.53 -4.50 -10.12
C SER A 239 1.01 -5.66 -9.24
N LEU A 240 1.70 -5.38 -8.13
CA LEU A 240 2.26 -6.38 -7.23
C LEU A 240 1.29 -6.83 -6.14
N LEU A 241 0.23 -6.06 -5.91
CA LEU A 241 -0.65 -6.25 -4.76
C LEU A 241 -1.33 -7.63 -4.77
N GLY A 242 -1.88 -8.03 -5.93
CA GLY A 242 -2.51 -9.34 -6.08
C GLY A 242 -1.55 -10.51 -5.83
N ILE A 243 -0.33 -10.41 -6.36
CA ILE A 243 0.71 -11.42 -6.17
C ILE A 243 1.11 -11.53 -4.69
N LYS A 244 1.35 -10.40 -4.02
CA LYS A 244 1.77 -10.39 -2.61
C LYS A 244 0.68 -10.91 -1.66
N ILE A 245 -0.60 -10.66 -1.96
CA ILE A 245 -1.72 -11.25 -1.20
C ILE A 245 -1.69 -12.78 -1.26
N TYR A 246 -1.45 -13.34 -2.44
CA TYR A 246 -1.43 -14.79 -2.62
C TYR A 246 -0.18 -15.45 -2.04
N ILE A 247 0.99 -14.82 -2.16
CA ILE A 247 2.22 -15.27 -1.47
C ILE A 247 2.01 -15.33 0.04
N ARG A 248 1.38 -14.31 0.63
CA ARG A 248 1.04 -14.31 2.06
C ARG A 248 0.17 -15.52 2.42
N ARG A 249 -0.84 -15.85 1.61
CA ARG A 249 -1.72 -17.00 1.86
C ARG A 249 -0.96 -18.32 1.87
N ILE A 250 0.00 -18.49 0.95
CA ILE A 250 0.89 -19.65 0.92
C ILE A 250 1.75 -19.67 2.19
N ALA A 251 2.41 -18.56 2.54
CA ALA A 251 3.24 -18.47 3.76
C ALA A 251 2.46 -18.88 5.02
N GLU A 252 1.19 -18.42 5.11
CA GLU A 252 0.28 -18.79 6.19
C GLU A 252 0.04 -20.29 6.28
N LYS A 253 -0.14 -20.97 5.14
CA LYS A 253 -0.42 -22.40 5.10
C LYS A 253 0.82 -23.26 5.36
N VAL A 254 1.94 -22.92 4.72
CA VAL A 254 3.19 -23.68 4.89
C VAL A 254 3.72 -23.57 6.32
N TYR A 255 3.56 -22.41 6.96
CA TYR A 255 3.90 -22.26 8.38
C TYR A 255 3.00 -23.10 9.30
N GLU A 256 1.68 -23.14 9.06
CA GLU A 256 0.75 -24.01 9.82
C GLU A 256 1.15 -25.49 9.74
N GLU A 257 1.55 -25.94 8.56
CA GLU A 257 2.01 -27.32 8.33
C GLU A 257 3.35 -27.61 9.02
N LYS A 258 4.36 -26.73 8.88
CA LYS A 258 5.68 -26.90 9.53
C LYS A 258 5.63 -26.78 11.05
N SER A 259 4.70 -25.98 11.58
CA SER A 259 4.55 -25.74 13.03
C SER A 259 3.73 -26.82 13.76
N GLY A 260 3.26 -27.85 13.05
CA GLY A 260 2.56 -28.99 13.64
C GLY A 260 1.21 -28.63 14.27
N GLY A 261 0.49 -27.63 13.74
CA GLY A 261 -0.85 -27.31 14.22
C GLY A 261 -0.92 -26.84 15.69
N ILE A 262 0.19 -26.42 16.30
CA ILE A 262 0.17 -25.89 17.66
C ILE A 262 -0.23 -24.42 17.61
N ARG A 263 -1.51 -24.19 17.87
CA ARG A 263 -2.11 -22.90 18.18
C ARG A 263 -2.80 -22.94 19.53
#